data_AF-A0AAU0ZGF3-F1
#
_entry.id   AF-A0AAU0ZGF3-F1
#
_cell.length_a   1.000
_cell.length_b   1.000
_cell.length_c   1.000
_cell.angle_alpha   90.00
_cell.angle_beta   90.00
_cell.angle_gamma   90.00
#
_symmetry.space_group_name_H-M   'P 1'
#
loop_
_entity.id
_entity.type
_entity.pdbx_description
1 polymer ?
#
loop_
_entity_poly.entity_id
_entity_poly.type
_entity_poly.pdbx_seq_one_letter_code
_entity_poly.pdbx_strand_id
1 'polypeptide(L)'
;MPTPRSSVEDTGRPLPEVTAAEPAVLEHRVLKSLLGAWALAACSPEEAAAVEIHLGDCGTCAEEALRLRDAVGLLHAEESLDLDPMLRSRVLEGCLTRRPARIPVPGWATPYDAETARLDALLQDIGDGEWHAPVRLRWYEGAEQVGKKTTVAGVIAHLTSVDGLVARALGLEDPSSVPPELGPTARTKAYWKSSYFPPTRAVRAPWREQSHAVIRTVSFAGSDEAGAGGSGQLPVSYGNFELALRDAMIDRAFECWIHAGDIADAVDYPYEAPSPRHLNRMIDLAARLLPGSLAMRRRHGLAAPARELVGAGRPGRSLRLEVEGAGGGEWLIALDSPAAVGSDEREVAHVALDGVEFCRLAAGHVLPEEAAAGQVGDREAIRDVLSATAGLSRL
;
A
#
# COMPACT_ATOMS: atom_id res chain seq x y z
N MET A 1 -35.37 -2.96 13.14
CA MET A 1 -34.49 -3.22 11.99
C MET A 1 -35.29 -3.04 10.71
N PRO A 2 -35.07 -1.97 9.92
CA PRO A 2 -35.59 -1.93 8.56
C PRO A 2 -34.77 -2.90 7.69
N THR A 3 -35.45 -3.59 6.78
CA THR A 3 -34.80 -4.43 5.76
C THR A 3 -33.96 -3.58 4.80
N PRO A 4 -32.86 -4.14 4.25
CA PRO A 4 -32.02 -3.44 3.29
C PRO A 4 -32.83 -3.08 2.05
N ARG A 5 -32.68 -1.84 1.56
CA ARG A 5 -33.24 -1.43 0.27
C ARG A 5 -32.45 -2.16 -0.82
N SER A 6 -33.14 -2.94 -1.64
CA SER A 6 -32.58 -3.54 -2.84
C SER A 6 -32.17 -2.43 -3.82
N SER A 7 -30.99 -2.55 -4.44
CA SER A 7 -30.62 -1.70 -5.57
C SER A 7 -31.67 -1.82 -6.66
N VAL A 8 -32.05 -0.71 -7.29
CA VAL A 8 -33.05 -0.70 -8.38
C VAL A 8 -32.61 -1.60 -9.54
N GLU A 9 -31.30 -1.69 -9.76
CA GLU A 9 -30.66 -2.51 -10.80
C GLU A 9 -30.84 -4.03 -10.61
N ASP A 10 -30.96 -4.51 -9.35
CA ASP A 10 -31.11 -5.93 -9.02
C ASP A 10 -32.57 -6.41 -9.01
N THR A 11 -33.54 -5.50 -9.20
CA THR A 11 -34.97 -5.81 -9.11
C THR A 11 -35.62 -6.14 -10.46
N GLY A 12 -34.86 -6.10 -11.56
CA GLY A 12 -35.41 -6.23 -12.92
C GLY A 12 -36.40 -5.10 -13.27
N ARG A 13 -36.43 -4.02 -12.48
CA ARG A 13 -37.26 -2.85 -12.75
C ARG A 13 -36.51 -1.94 -13.72
N PRO A 14 -37.21 -1.35 -14.70
CA PRO A 14 -36.59 -0.38 -15.58
C PRO A 14 -35.97 0.74 -14.74
N LEU A 15 -34.76 1.16 -15.12
CA LEU A 15 -34.13 2.35 -14.57
C LEU A 15 -35.14 3.50 -14.66
N PRO A 16 -35.21 4.39 -13.65
CA PRO A 16 -36.03 5.59 -13.77
C PRO A 16 -35.62 6.32 -15.05
N GLU A 17 -36.60 6.61 -15.91
CA GLU A 17 -36.36 7.39 -17.12
C GLU A 17 -35.67 8.69 -16.71
N VAL A 18 -34.48 8.93 -17.27
CA VAL A 18 -33.89 10.26 -17.27
C VAL A 18 -34.88 11.09 -18.08
N THR A 19 -35.73 11.86 -17.41
CA THR A 19 -36.60 12.85 -18.07
C THR A 19 -35.68 13.79 -18.82
N ALA A 20 -35.55 13.59 -20.14
CA ALA A 20 -34.91 14.56 -21.00
C ALA A 20 -35.62 15.89 -20.75
N ALA A 21 -34.87 16.91 -20.36
CA ALA A 21 -35.45 18.20 -20.09
C ALA A 21 -36.20 18.66 -21.35
N GLU A 22 -37.46 19.05 -21.19
CA GLU A 22 -38.26 19.47 -22.34
C GLU A 22 -37.56 20.65 -23.03
N PRO A 23 -37.32 20.58 -24.35
CA PRO A 23 -36.59 21.62 -25.05
C PRO A 23 -37.36 22.93 -24.94
N ALA A 24 -36.65 24.00 -24.57
CA ALA A 24 -37.26 25.32 -24.50
C ALA A 24 -37.75 25.75 -25.89
N VAL A 25 -39.03 26.13 -25.99
CA VAL A 25 -39.58 26.69 -27.24
C VAL A 25 -39.11 28.14 -27.35
N LEU A 26 -38.05 28.35 -28.13
CA LEU A 26 -37.40 29.64 -28.31
C LEU A 26 -37.56 30.13 -29.75
N GLU A 27 -37.73 31.45 -29.89
CA GLU A 27 -37.77 32.11 -31.20
C GLU A 27 -36.44 31.94 -31.94
N HIS A 28 -36.49 31.85 -33.27
CA HIS A 28 -35.31 31.66 -34.14
C HIS A 28 -34.19 32.67 -33.84
N ARG A 29 -34.52 33.93 -33.55
CA ARG A 29 -33.53 34.97 -33.22
C ARG A 29 -32.75 34.67 -31.94
N VAL A 30 -33.42 34.07 -30.95
CA VAL A 30 -32.80 33.68 -29.66
C VAL A 30 -31.89 32.48 -29.89
N LEU A 31 -32.38 31.46 -30.60
CA LEU A 31 -31.60 30.26 -30.96
C LEU A 31 -30.34 30.62 -31.77
N LYS A 32 -30.47 31.54 -32.73
CA LYS A 32 -29.33 32.06 -33.49
C LYS A 32 -28.29 32.76 -32.61
N SER A 33 -28.73 33.47 -31.55
CA SER A 33 -27.81 34.12 -30.61
C SER A 33 -27.09 33.14 -29.67
N LEU A 34 -27.68 31.96 -29.45
CA LEU A 34 -27.09 30.90 -28.63
C LEU A 34 -26.02 30.07 -29.35
N LEU A 35 -25.89 30.17 -30.68
CA LEU A 35 -24.96 29.34 -31.46
C LEU A 35 -23.50 29.44 -30.97
N GLY A 36 -23.06 30.63 -30.54
CA GLY A 36 -21.71 30.82 -29.98
C GLY A 36 -21.53 30.15 -28.62
N ALA A 37 -22.51 30.26 -27.73
CA ALA A 37 -22.49 29.59 -26.42
C ALA A 37 -22.61 28.07 -26.57
N TRP A 38 -23.42 27.60 -27.51
CA TRP A 38 -23.56 26.19 -27.85
C TRP A 38 -22.27 25.62 -28.42
N ALA A 39 -21.58 26.36 -29.32
CA ALA A 39 -20.29 25.94 -29.86
C ALA A 39 -19.19 25.81 -28.77
N LEU A 40 -19.30 26.56 -27.68
CA LEU A 40 -18.41 26.52 -26.52
C LEU A 40 -18.87 25.55 -25.40
N ALA A 41 -19.94 24.77 -25.62
CA ALA A 41 -20.56 23.92 -24.60
C ALA A 41 -20.96 24.67 -23.30
N ALA A 42 -21.35 25.94 -23.44
CA ALA A 42 -21.70 26.84 -22.32
C ALA A 42 -23.22 27.05 -22.14
N CYS A 43 -24.05 26.39 -22.94
CA CYS A 43 -25.51 26.40 -22.80
C CYS A 43 -25.98 25.49 -21.65
N SER A 44 -27.15 25.80 -21.07
CA SER A 44 -27.84 24.83 -20.21
C SER A 44 -28.28 23.59 -21.03
N PRO A 45 -28.58 22.44 -20.39
CA PRO A 45 -29.08 21.26 -21.09
C PRO A 45 -30.34 21.54 -21.93
N GLU A 46 -31.26 22.36 -21.44
CA GLU A 46 -32.50 22.74 -22.12
C GLU A 46 -32.23 23.61 -23.37
N GLU A 47 -31.32 24.56 -23.25
CA GLU A 47 -30.90 25.44 -24.35
C GLU A 47 -30.14 24.66 -25.42
N ALA A 48 -29.26 23.75 -25.02
CA ALA A 48 -28.50 22.91 -25.95
C ALA A 48 -29.43 22.01 -26.77
N ALA A 49 -30.41 21.37 -26.13
CA ALA A 49 -31.41 20.56 -26.82
C ALA A 49 -32.26 21.39 -27.80
N ALA A 50 -32.66 22.61 -27.40
CA ALA A 50 -33.43 23.52 -28.27
C ALA A 50 -32.62 23.98 -29.50
N VAL A 51 -31.32 24.26 -29.33
CA VAL A 51 -30.41 24.60 -30.43
C VAL A 51 -30.24 23.40 -31.36
N GLU A 52 -30.00 22.19 -30.84
CA GLU A 52 -29.81 20.98 -31.66
C GLU A 52 -31.01 20.66 -32.54
N ILE A 53 -32.23 20.75 -31.99
CA ILE A 53 -33.46 20.61 -32.77
C ILE A 53 -33.51 21.67 -33.87
N HIS A 54 -33.21 22.93 -33.54
CA HIS A 54 -33.22 24.03 -34.51
C HIS A 54 -32.21 23.87 -35.65
N LEU A 55 -31.02 23.32 -35.38
CA LEU A 55 -30.00 23.06 -36.39
C LEU A 55 -30.47 22.00 -37.42
N GLY A 56 -31.35 21.08 -37.01
CA GLY A 56 -31.98 20.12 -37.93
C GLY A 56 -32.93 20.78 -38.93
N ASP A 57 -33.57 21.87 -38.55
CA ASP A 57 -34.61 22.55 -39.35
C ASP A 57 -34.11 23.79 -40.10
N CYS A 58 -32.94 24.34 -39.73
CA CYS A 58 -32.42 25.60 -40.28
C CYS A 58 -30.99 25.47 -40.81
N GLY A 59 -30.86 25.27 -42.12
CA GLY A 59 -29.55 25.10 -42.79
C GLY A 59 -28.58 26.28 -42.59
N THR A 60 -29.07 27.52 -42.54
CA THR A 60 -28.20 28.69 -42.32
C THR A 60 -27.61 28.74 -40.91
N CYS A 61 -28.35 28.26 -39.90
CA CYS A 61 -27.86 28.17 -38.54
C CYS A 61 -26.94 26.95 -38.37
N ALA A 62 -27.19 25.85 -39.08
CA ALA A 62 -26.29 24.70 -39.13
C ALA A 62 -24.92 25.05 -39.72
N GLU A 63 -24.88 25.78 -40.83
CA GLU A 63 -23.62 26.25 -41.43
C GLU A 63 -22.85 27.18 -40.49
N GLU A 64 -23.53 28.10 -39.83
CA GLU A 64 -22.90 29.01 -38.86
C GLU A 64 -22.40 28.25 -37.62
N ALA A 65 -23.17 27.29 -37.11
CA ALA A 65 -22.78 26.45 -35.98
C ALA A 65 -21.53 25.61 -36.30
N LEU A 66 -21.41 25.08 -37.52
CA LEU A 66 -20.21 24.38 -37.99
C LEU A 66 -19.00 25.31 -38.00
N ARG A 67 -19.12 26.50 -38.61
CA ARG A 67 -18.03 27.49 -38.63
C ARG A 67 -17.60 27.91 -37.22
N LEU A 68 -18.55 28.09 -36.31
CA LEU A 68 -18.26 28.42 -34.92
C LEU A 68 -17.53 27.29 -34.20
N ARG A 69 -17.92 26.02 -34.41
CA ARG A 69 -17.20 24.86 -33.85
C ARG A 69 -15.78 24.74 -34.42
N ASP A 70 -15.60 24.94 -35.72
CA ASP A 70 -14.27 24.95 -36.35
C ASP A 70 -13.39 26.06 -35.75
N ALA A 71 -13.95 27.24 -35.51
CA ALA A 71 -13.26 28.36 -34.87
C ALA A 71 -12.92 28.09 -33.40
N VAL A 72 -13.79 27.42 -32.65
CA VAL A 72 -13.50 26.99 -31.26
C VAL A 72 -12.31 26.04 -31.23
N GLY A 73 -12.20 25.11 -32.20
CA GLY A 73 -11.04 24.23 -32.34
C GLY A 73 -9.72 24.96 -32.53
N LEU A 74 -9.73 26.17 -33.13
CA LEU A 74 -8.55 27.02 -33.30
C LEU A 74 -8.21 27.86 -32.07
N LEU A 75 -9.16 28.05 -31.15
CA LEU A 75 -8.97 28.80 -29.90
C LEU A 75 -8.53 27.92 -28.73
N HIS A 76 -8.69 26.60 -28.86
CA HIS A 76 -8.25 25.66 -27.84
C HIS A 76 -6.73 25.45 -27.94
N ALA A 77 -6.01 25.77 -26.87
CA ALA A 77 -4.64 25.31 -26.74
C ALA A 77 -4.66 23.76 -26.71
N GLU A 78 -3.66 23.10 -27.28
CA GLU A 78 -3.51 21.65 -27.14
C GLU A 78 -3.35 21.32 -25.65
N GLU A 79 -4.45 20.93 -25.00
CA GLU A 79 -4.40 20.38 -23.65
C GLU A 79 -3.81 18.97 -23.73
N SER A 80 -2.91 18.64 -22.81
CA SER A 80 -2.36 17.28 -22.73
C SER A 80 -3.49 16.29 -22.50
N LEU A 81 -3.50 15.20 -23.28
CA LEU A 81 -4.40 14.07 -23.06
C LEU A 81 -4.00 13.22 -21.84
N ASP A 82 -2.88 13.56 -21.19
CA ASP A 82 -2.45 12.89 -19.97
C ASP A 82 -3.40 13.25 -18.83
N LEU A 83 -4.15 12.24 -18.38
CA LEU A 83 -4.95 12.36 -17.16
C LEU A 83 -4.02 12.59 -15.97
N ASP A 84 -4.43 13.48 -15.06
CA ASP A 84 -3.78 13.62 -13.75
C ASP A 84 -3.64 12.22 -13.10
N PRO A 85 -2.42 11.76 -12.74
CA PRO A 85 -2.20 10.47 -12.11
C PRO A 85 -3.08 10.24 -10.85
N MET A 86 -3.47 11.32 -10.18
CA MET A 86 -4.35 11.28 -9.00
C MET A 86 -5.83 11.21 -9.33
N LEU A 87 -6.24 11.39 -10.59
CA LEU A 87 -7.66 11.41 -11.01
C LEU A 87 -8.38 10.12 -10.61
N ARG A 88 -7.79 8.95 -10.91
CA ARG A 88 -8.37 7.65 -10.54
C ARG A 88 -8.59 7.56 -9.04
N SER A 89 -7.59 7.95 -8.24
CA SER A 89 -7.68 7.93 -6.78
C SER A 89 -8.80 8.86 -6.28
N ARG A 90 -8.86 10.11 -6.78
CA ARG A 90 -9.90 11.09 -6.43
C ARG A 90 -11.30 10.63 -6.82
N VAL A 91 -11.45 10.02 -8.00
CA VAL A 91 -12.74 9.48 -8.47
C VAL A 91 -13.20 8.32 -7.59
N LEU A 92 -12.32 7.36 -7.30
CA LEU A 92 -12.62 6.24 -6.41
C LEU A 92 -12.95 6.72 -5.00
N GLU A 93 -12.19 7.67 -4.45
CA GLU A 93 -12.48 8.31 -3.17
C GLU A 93 -13.87 8.94 -3.16
N GLY A 94 -14.19 9.76 -4.17
CA GLY A 94 -15.53 10.36 -4.30
C GLY A 94 -16.65 9.32 -4.42
N CYS A 95 -16.42 8.20 -5.10
CA CYS A 95 -17.36 7.08 -5.15
C CYS A 95 -17.56 6.41 -3.78
N LEU A 96 -16.47 6.16 -3.05
CA LEU A 96 -16.50 5.57 -1.71
C LEU A 96 -17.12 6.51 -0.67
N THR A 97 -16.92 7.83 -0.79
CA THR A 97 -17.60 8.83 0.06
C THR A 97 -19.11 8.82 -0.20
N ARG A 98 -19.53 8.68 -1.46
CA ARG A 98 -20.97 8.61 -1.81
C ARG A 98 -21.63 7.31 -1.37
N ARG A 99 -20.88 6.20 -1.34
CA ARG A 99 -21.36 4.88 -0.91
C ARG A 99 -20.39 4.28 0.11
N PRO A 100 -20.40 4.77 1.37
CA PRO A 100 -19.47 4.28 2.37
C PRO A 100 -19.75 2.81 2.69
N ALA A 101 -18.68 2.05 2.91
CA ALA A 101 -18.80 0.67 3.38
C ALA A 101 -19.54 0.66 4.72
N ARG A 102 -20.51 -0.26 4.86
CA ARG A 102 -21.25 -0.42 6.12
C ARG A 102 -20.34 -0.75 7.30
N ILE A 103 -19.27 -1.50 7.03
CA ILE A 103 -18.23 -1.86 7.99
C ILE A 103 -16.91 -1.52 7.30
N PRO A 104 -16.28 -0.38 7.62
CA PRO A 104 -15.03 0.02 6.99
C PRO A 104 -13.84 -0.78 7.55
N VAL A 105 -12.86 -1.05 6.69
CA VAL A 105 -11.56 -1.56 7.13
C VAL A 105 -10.84 -0.45 7.91
N PRO A 106 -10.26 -0.74 9.09
CA PRO A 106 -9.52 0.26 9.85
C PRO A 106 -8.37 0.83 9.03
N GLY A 107 -8.14 2.14 9.14
CA GLY A 107 -7.14 2.82 8.33
C GLY A 107 -5.76 2.16 8.38
N TRP A 108 -5.32 1.65 9.54
CA TRP A 108 -4.04 0.96 9.71
C TRP A 108 -3.98 -0.45 9.10
N ALA A 109 -5.12 -1.09 8.84
CA ALA A 109 -5.20 -2.41 8.20
C ALA A 109 -5.29 -2.34 6.67
N THR A 110 -5.60 -1.16 6.10
CA THR A 110 -5.75 -0.98 4.66
C THR A 110 -4.54 -1.42 3.80
N PRO A 111 -3.26 -1.27 4.23
CA PRO A 111 -2.15 -1.79 3.43
C PRO A 111 -2.15 -3.33 3.37
N TYR A 112 -2.44 -4.01 4.47
CA TYR A 112 -2.49 -5.48 4.49
C TYR A 112 -3.62 -6.02 3.60
N ASP A 113 -4.81 -5.39 3.68
CA ASP A 113 -5.95 -5.74 2.81
C ASP A 113 -5.59 -5.59 1.32
N ALA A 114 -4.96 -4.46 0.96
CA ALA A 114 -4.57 -4.20 -0.43
C ALA A 114 -3.48 -5.16 -0.92
N GLU A 115 -2.40 -5.37 -0.18
CA GLU A 115 -1.28 -6.21 -0.64
C GLU A 115 -1.67 -7.69 -0.71
N THR A 116 -2.48 -8.19 0.24
CA THR A 116 -2.99 -9.57 0.16
C THR A 116 -3.96 -9.75 -1.02
N ALA A 117 -4.81 -8.76 -1.32
CA ALA A 117 -5.66 -8.81 -2.51
C ALA A 117 -4.86 -8.77 -3.82
N ARG A 118 -3.80 -7.96 -3.89
CA ARG A 118 -2.91 -7.89 -5.06
C ARG A 118 -2.16 -9.19 -5.28
N LEU A 119 -1.63 -9.80 -4.22
CA LEU A 119 -0.98 -11.10 -4.30
C LEU A 119 -2.00 -12.19 -4.70
N ASP A 120 -3.22 -12.18 -4.14
CA ASP A 120 -4.25 -13.16 -4.52
C ASP A 120 -4.64 -13.07 -6.00
N ALA A 121 -4.64 -11.85 -6.58
CA ALA A 121 -4.84 -11.65 -8.02
C ALA A 121 -3.71 -12.29 -8.85
N LEU A 122 -2.44 -12.06 -8.49
CA LEU A 122 -1.31 -12.74 -9.13
C LEU A 122 -1.48 -14.26 -9.05
N LEU A 123 -1.76 -14.80 -7.86
CA LEU A 123 -1.90 -16.25 -7.64
C LEU A 123 -3.10 -16.87 -8.36
N GLN A 124 -4.11 -16.07 -8.69
CA GLN A 124 -5.26 -16.50 -9.49
C GLN A 124 -4.87 -16.69 -10.96
N ASP A 125 -3.98 -15.84 -11.47
CA ASP A 125 -3.61 -15.78 -12.90
C ASP A 125 -2.56 -16.84 -13.29
N ILE A 126 -1.70 -17.25 -12.35
CA ILE A 126 -0.68 -18.27 -12.61
C ILE A 126 -1.25 -19.69 -12.72
N GLY A 127 -0.65 -20.49 -13.60
CA GLY A 127 -0.97 -21.89 -13.84
C GLY A 127 -0.42 -22.84 -12.77
N ASP A 128 -0.93 -24.08 -12.75
CA ASP A 128 -0.61 -25.06 -11.70
C ASP A 128 0.89 -25.42 -11.63
N GLY A 129 1.60 -25.41 -12.76
CA GLY A 129 3.04 -25.69 -12.80
C GLY A 129 3.89 -24.58 -12.16
N GLU A 130 3.44 -23.33 -12.22
CA GLU A 130 4.17 -22.16 -11.71
C GLU A 130 4.21 -22.12 -10.19
N TRP A 131 3.30 -22.82 -9.51
CA TRP A 131 3.36 -23.04 -8.05
C TRP A 131 4.66 -23.74 -7.60
N HIS A 132 5.37 -24.39 -8.51
CA HIS A 132 6.64 -25.07 -8.26
C HIS A 132 7.85 -24.29 -8.81
N ALA A 133 7.62 -23.10 -9.39
CA ALA A 133 8.69 -22.23 -9.85
C ALA A 133 9.64 -21.91 -8.67
N PRO A 134 10.97 -21.97 -8.89
CA PRO A 134 11.94 -21.79 -7.82
C PRO A 134 12.03 -20.33 -7.39
N VAL A 135 11.89 -20.08 -6.09
CA VAL A 135 12.05 -18.76 -5.48
C VAL A 135 13.25 -18.77 -4.54
N ARG A 136 14.00 -17.66 -4.49
CA ARG A 136 15.09 -17.46 -3.53
C ARG A 136 14.70 -16.37 -2.54
N LEU A 137 14.29 -16.77 -1.35
CA LEU A 137 14.12 -15.83 -0.24
C LEU A 137 15.49 -15.34 0.22
N ARG A 138 15.59 -14.05 0.52
CA ARG A 138 16.79 -13.37 1.01
C ARG A 138 16.46 -12.56 2.26
N TRP A 139 17.39 -12.51 3.19
CA TRP A 139 17.34 -11.64 4.36
C TRP A 139 18.78 -11.37 4.84
N TYR A 140 18.95 -10.46 5.79
CA TYR A 140 20.25 -10.06 6.33
C TYR A 140 20.41 -10.57 7.76
N GLU A 141 21.44 -11.37 8.01
CA GLU A 141 21.71 -11.95 9.32
C GLU A 141 23.17 -11.68 9.72
N GLY A 142 23.36 -11.10 10.90
CA GLY A 142 24.69 -10.68 11.35
C GLY A 142 25.23 -9.54 10.48
N ALA A 143 26.12 -9.88 9.56
CA ALA A 143 26.75 -8.97 8.61
C ALA A 143 26.71 -9.48 7.16
N GLU A 144 25.88 -10.48 6.88
CA GLU A 144 25.83 -11.13 5.56
C GLU A 144 24.38 -11.25 5.08
N GLN A 145 24.19 -11.13 3.76
CA GLN A 145 22.97 -11.56 3.12
C GLN A 145 22.95 -13.09 3.08
N VAL A 146 21.90 -13.65 3.66
CA VAL A 146 21.62 -15.08 3.66
C VAL A 146 20.38 -15.35 2.83
N GLY A 147 20.22 -16.59 2.38
CA GLY A 147 19.06 -16.92 1.56
C GLY A 147 18.74 -18.39 1.51
N LYS A 148 17.49 -18.68 1.15
CA LYS A 148 16.96 -20.04 1.10
C LYS A 148 16.15 -20.27 -0.17
N LYS A 149 16.44 -21.38 -0.86
CA LYS A 149 15.62 -21.85 -1.99
C LYS A 149 14.30 -22.40 -1.48
N THR A 150 13.24 -22.05 -2.18
CA THR A 150 11.88 -22.56 -1.98
C THR A 150 11.15 -22.53 -3.32
N THR A 151 9.82 -22.69 -3.31
CA THR A 151 8.94 -22.51 -4.48
C THR A 151 7.92 -21.42 -4.21
N VAL A 152 7.16 -20.99 -5.22
CA VAL A 152 5.99 -20.11 -5.04
C VAL A 152 5.06 -20.63 -3.94
N ALA A 153 4.70 -21.91 -3.97
CA ALA A 153 3.88 -22.51 -2.90
C ALA A 153 4.57 -22.47 -1.53
N GLY A 154 5.90 -22.61 -1.50
CA GLY A 154 6.67 -22.47 -0.28
C GLY A 154 6.72 -21.04 0.28
N VAL A 155 6.66 -20.02 -0.57
CA VAL A 155 6.53 -18.61 -0.15
C VAL A 155 5.15 -18.37 0.48
N ILE A 156 4.07 -18.85 -0.14
CA ILE A 156 2.72 -18.72 0.45
C ILE A 156 2.61 -19.48 1.77
N ALA A 157 3.25 -20.65 1.87
CA ALA A 157 3.37 -21.39 3.12
C ALA A 157 4.10 -20.59 4.21
N HIS A 158 5.16 -19.87 3.84
CA HIS A 158 5.85 -18.95 4.75
C HIS A 158 4.93 -17.81 5.21
N LEU A 159 4.29 -17.08 4.28
CA LEU A 159 3.36 -16.00 4.60
C LEU A 159 2.24 -16.46 5.54
N THR A 160 1.62 -17.59 5.24
CA THR A 160 0.56 -18.21 6.07
C THR A 160 1.05 -18.49 7.50
N SER A 161 2.27 -19.00 7.62
CA SER A 161 2.85 -19.36 8.91
C SER A 161 3.09 -18.13 9.78
N VAL A 162 3.59 -17.04 9.20
CA VAL A 162 3.91 -15.82 9.95
C VAL A 162 2.66 -14.95 10.19
N ASP A 163 1.73 -14.87 9.24
CA ASP A 163 0.41 -14.23 9.42
C ASP A 163 -0.41 -14.91 10.53
N GLY A 164 -0.10 -16.18 10.81
CA GLY A 164 -0.61 -16.91 11.98
C GLY A 164 -0.35 -16.20 13.31
N LEU A 165 0.72 -15.40 13.45
CA LEU A 165 0.98 -14.59 14.66
C LEU A 165 -0.13 -13.56 14.89
N VAL A 166 -0.55 -12.87 13.83
CA VAL A 166 -1.62 -11.88 13.86
C VAL A 166 -2.97 -12.55 14.08
N ALA A 167 -3.24 -13.64 13.35
CA ALA A 167 -4.47 -14.41 13.52
C ALA A 167 -4.64 -14.88 14.98
N ARG A 168 -3.57 -15.41 15.58
CA ARG A 168 -3.56 -15.86 16.97
C ARG A 168 -3.79 -14.74 17.98
N ALA A 169 -3.16 -13.59 17.79
CA ALA A 169 -3.40 -12.43 18.65
C ALA A 169 -4.89 -12.06 18.62
N LEU A 170 -5.53 -12.13 17.45
CA LEU A 170 -6.96 -11.90 17.27
C LEU A 170 -7.88 -13.04 17.74
N GLY A 171 -7.33 -14.12 18.33
CA GLY A 171 -8.10 -15.28 18.77
C GLY A 171 -8.63 -16.16 17.63
N LEU A 172 -8.10 -16.01 16.41
CA LEU A 172 -8.45 -16.83 15.26
C LEU A 172 -7.64 -18.13 15.24
N GLU A 173 -8.16 -19.10 14.50
CA GLU A 173 -7.46 -20.36 14.24
C GLU A 173 -6.20 -20.12 13.39
N ASP A 174 -5.14 -20.85 13.73
CA ASP A 174 -3.87 -20.82 13.01
C ASP A 174 -3.81 -22.02 12.05
N PRO A 175 -3.95 -21.82 10.73
CA PRO A 175 -3.96 -22.91 9.75
C PRO A 175 -2.62 -23.64 9.67
N SER A 176 -1.53 -23.05 10.20
CA SER A 176 -0.22 -23.68 10.19
C SER A 176 -0.02 -24.73 11.28
N SER A 177 -0.88 -24.76 12.31
CA SER A 177 -0.84 -25.70 13.45
C SER A 177 0.54 -25.79 14.15
N VAL A 178 1.38 -24.76 14.00
CA VAL A 178 2.71 -24.70 14.65
C VAL A 178 2.58 -24.17 16.09
N PRO A 179 3.53 -24.49 16.99
CA PRO A 179 3.47 -24.00 18.36
C PRO A 179 3.43 -22.46 18.45
N PRO A 180 2.66 -21.89 19.40
CA PRO A 180 2.38 -20.46 19.45
C PRO A 180 3.56 -19.60 19.88
N GLU A 181 4.51 -20.16 20.63
CA GLU A 181 5.66 -19.44 21.20
C GLU A 181 6.77 -19.14 20.18
N LEU A 182 6.66 -19.66 18.97
CA LEU A 182 7.72 -19.59 17.97
C LEU A 182 7.70 -18.24 17.25
N GLY A 183 8.88 -17.62 17.08
CA GLY A 183 9.04 -16.46 16.19
C GLY A 183 8.96 -16.84 14.70
N PRO A 184 8.90 -15.84 13.78
CA PRO A 184 8.69 -16.03 12.34
C PRO A 184 9.54 -17.16 11.72
N THR A 185 10.87 -17.05 11.80
CA THR A 185 11.82 -18.06 11.28
C THR A 185 11.51 -19.48 11.75
N ALA A 186 11.22 -19.65 13.05
CA ALA A 186 10.98 -20.97 13.62
C ALA A 186 9.63 -21.54 13.17
N ARG A 187 8.60 -20.68 13.05
CA ARG A 187 7.28 -21.05 12.51
C ARG A 187 7.38 -21.47 11.05
N THR A 188 8.01 -20.64 10.20
CA THR A 188 8.26 -20.95 8.78
C THR A 188 8.94 -22.31 8.62
N LYS A 189 10.03 -22.53 9.37
CA LYS A 189 10.78 -23.80 9.33
C LYS A 189 9.95 -24.99 9.82
N ALA A 190 9.12 -24.81 10.86
CA ALA A 190 8.25 -25.87 11.37
C ALA A 190 7.16 -26.23 10.36
N TYR A 191 6.54 -25.23 9.74
CA TYR A 191 5.49 -25.43 8.75
C TYR A 191 6.01 -26.11 7.47
N TRP A 192 7.18 -25.70 6.97
CA TRP A 192 7.80 -26.42 5.84
C TRP A 192 8.20 -27.86 6.16
N LYS A 193 8.53 -28.16 7.42
CA LYS A 193 8.87 -29.52 7.86
C LYS A 193 7.65 -30.41 8.09
N SER A 194 6.47 -29.83 8.35
CA SER A 194 5.26 -30.61 8.64
C SER A 194 4.64 -31.22 7.38
N SER A 195 4.95 -30.68 6.19
CA SER A 195 4.48 -31.24 4.93
C SER A 195 5.37 -32.39 4.46
N TYR A 196 4.77 -33.57 4.26
CA TYR A 196 5.46 -34.74 3.72
C TYR A 196 5.76 -34.61 2.22
N PHE A 197 4.94 -33.84 1.50
CA PHE A 197 5.09 -33.54 0.08
C PHE A 197 5.39 -32.05 -0.13
N PRO A 198 6.05 -31.66 -1.25
CA PRO A 198 6.20 -30.26 -1.60
C PRO A 198 4.84 -29.55 -1.64
N PRO A 199 4.71 -28.35 -1.04
CA PRO A 199 3.50 -27.56 -1.13
C PRO A 199 3.07 -27.32 -2.58
N THR A 200 1.77 -27.32 -2.83
CA THR A 200 1.15 -27.07 -4.15
C THR A 200 0.19 -25.90 -4.07
N ARG A 201 -0.54 -25.60 -5.15
CA ARG A 201 -1.64 -24.62 -5.19
C ARG A 201 -2.65 -24.73 -4.02
N ALA A 202 -2.76 -25.90 -3.40
CA ALA A 202 -3.61 -26.13 -2.25
C ALA A 202 -3.34 -25.17 -1.06
N VAL A 203 -2.15 -24.57 -0.96
CA VAL A 203 -1.83 -23.58 0.10
C VAL A 203 -2.57 -22.25 -0.06
N ARG A 204 -3.08 -21.93 -1.25
CA ARG A 204 -3.74 -20.66 -1.51
C ARG A 204 -5.01 -20.46 -0.70
N ALA A 205 -5.87 -21.48 -0.65
CA ALA A 205 -7.18 -21.33 -0.01
C ALA A 205 -7.05 -21.07 1.51
N PRO A 206 -6.26 -21.83 2.28
CA PRO A 206 -6.04 -21.54 3.70
C PRO A 206 -5.43 -20.15 3.96
N TRP A 207 -4.43 -19.74 3.16
CA TRP A 207 -3.82 -18.42 3.25
C TRP A 207 -4.84 -17.29 3.03
N ARG A 208 -5.66 -17.42 1.99
CA ARG A 208 -6.69 -16.44 1.63
C ARG A 208 -7.79 -16.36 2.68
N GLU A 209 -8.25 -17.50 3.19
CA GLU A 209 -9.24 -17.57 4.27
C GLU A 209 -8.73 -16.93 5.56
N GLN A 210 -7.46 -17.15 5.93
CA GLN A 210 -6.82 -16.51 7.06
C GLN A 210 -6.78 -14.98 6.88
N SER A 211 -6.30 -14.50 5.73
CA SER A 211 -6.20 -13.07 5.42
C SER A 211 -7.57 -12.39 5.53
N HIS A 212 -8.60 -13.00 4.95
CA HIS A 212 -9.99 -12.53 5.03
C HIS A 212 -10.54 -12.55 6.46
N ALA A 213 -10.24 -13.59 7.24
CA ALA A 213 -10.67 -13.69 8.62
C ALA A 213 -10.04 -12.59 9.48
N VAL A 214 -8.74 -12.31 9.29
CA VAL A 214 -8.02 -11.21 9.95
C VAL A 214 -8.68 -9.87 9.62
N ILE A 215 -8.84 -9.53 8.34
CA ILE A 215 -9.45 -8.26 7.91
C ILE A 215 -10.87 -8.10 8.44
N ARG A 216 -11.70 -9.15 8.34
CA ARG A 216 -13.06 -9.14 8.86
C ARG A 216 -13.07 -8.86 10.37
N THR A 217 -12.25 -9.57 11.14
CA THR A 217 -12.20 -9.42 12.60
C THR A 217 -11.78 -8.01 13.02
N VAL A 218 -10.73 -7.45 12.42
CA VAL A 218 -10.29 -6.08 12.74
C VAL A 218 -11.30 -5.02 12.31
N SER A 219 -12.06 -5.26 11.24
CA SER A 219 -13.11 -4.34 10.78
C SER A 219 -14.30 -4.28 11.73
N PHE A 220 -14.64 -5.39 12.38
CA PHE A 220 -15.67 -5.40 13.44
C PHE A 220 -15.14 -4.90 14.79
N ALA A 221 -13.84 -5.07 15.08
CA ALA A 221 -13.22 -4.63 16.33
C ALA A 221 -12.65 -3.19 16.28
N GLY A 222 -12.72 -2.52 15.11
CA GLY A 222 -12.17 -1.19 14.88
C GLY A 222 -13.17 -0.04 15.03
N SER A 223 -14.43 -0.33 15.34
CA SER A 223 -15.52 0.64 15.44
C SER A 223 -15.71 1.28 16.84
N ASP A 224 -14.79 1.07 17.78
CA ASP A 224 -14.90 1.68 19.10
C ASP A 224 -14.60 3.19 19.02
N GLU A 225 -15.66 4.00 19.01
CA GLU A 225 -15.65 5.48 18.99
C GLU A 225 -14.98 6.14 20.21
N ALA A 226 -14.39 5.37 21.13
CA ALA A 226 -13.67 5.87 22.30
C ALA A 226 -12.16 5.62 22.14
N GLY A 227 -11.44 6.67 21.74
CA GLY A 227 -10.01 6.68 21.41
C GLY A 227 -9.01 6.38 22.54
N ALA A 228 -9.24 5.35 23.36
CA ALA A 228 -8.28 4.88 24.35
C ALA A 228 -8.29 3.33 24.40
N GLY A 229 -7.45 2.70 23.56
CA GLY A 229 -7.14 1.26 23.66
C GLY A 229 -7.85 0.32 22.69
N GLY A 230 -8.26 0.80 21.51
CA GLY A 230 -8.86 -0.05 20.47
C GLY A 230 -7.95 -1.21 20.04
N SER A 231 -8.54 -2.21 19.36
CA SER A 231 -7.89 -3.47 18.92
C SER A 231 -6.49 -3.30 18.31
N GLY A 232 -6.21 -2.18 17.65
CA GLY A 232 -4.88 -1.85 17.10
C GLY A 232 -3.73 -1.73 18.11
N GLN A 233 -3.99 -1.69 19.42
CA GLN A 233 -2.97 -1.69 20.49
C GLN A 233 -2.63 -3.10 21.01
N LEU A 234 -3.39 -4.13 20.61
CA LEU A 234 -3.17 -5.49 21.07
C LEU A 234 -1.73 -5.95 20.75
N PRO A 235 -0.97 -6.50 21.70
CA PRO A 235 0.39 -6.95 21.44
C PRO A 235 0.39 -8.20 20.56
N VAL A 236 1.26 -8.21 19.55
CA VAL A 236 1.56 -9.35 18.68
C VAL A 236 3.01 -9.73 18.92
N SER A 237 3.24 -10.92 19.47
CA SER A 237 4.59 -11.43 19.72
C SER A 237 5.22 -11.96 18.43
N TYR A 238 6.45 -11.51 18.16
CA TYR A 238 7.33 -12.04 17.11
C TYR A 238 8.44 -12.92 17.72
N GLY A 239 8.23 -13.38 18.97
CA GLY A 239 9.21 -14.10 19.78
C GLY A 239 10.16 -13.14 20.50
N ASN A 240 11.07 -12.51 19.77
CA ASN A 240 12.16 -11.72 20.37
C ASN A 240 11.75 -10.28 20.69
N PHE A 241 10.64 -9.83 20.12
CA PHE A 241 10.06 -8.50 20.27
C PHE A 241 8.54 -8.58 20.07
N GLU A 242 7.86 -7.49 20.40
CA GLU A 242 6.41 -7.35 20.20
C GLU A 242 6.12 -6.10 19.39
N LEU A 243 5.08 -6.17 18.57
CA LEU A 243 4.49 -5.02 17.88
C LEU A 243 3.04 -4.86 18.33
N ALA A 244 2.55 -3.63 18.40
CA ALA A 244 1.11 -3.42 18.47
C ALA A 244 0.46 -3.93 17.18
N LEU A 245 -0.77 -4.45 17.24
CA LEU A 245 -1.47 -5.06 16.11
C LEU A 245 -1.48 -4.15 14.87
N ARG A 246 -1.66 -2.84 15.04
CA ARG A 246 -1.61 -1.88 13.93
C ARG A 246 -0.26 -1.89 13.19
N ASP A 247 0.83 -2.00 13.92
CA ASP A 247 2.20 -2.00 13.37
C ASP A 247 2.53 -3.39 12.83
N ALA A 248 2.08 -4.45 13.51
CA ALA A 248 2.18 -5.82 12.99
C ALA A 248 1.48 -5.97 11.64
N MET A 249 0.34 -5.34 11.42
CA MET A 249 -0.39 -5.38 10.15
C MET A 249 0.33 -4.63 9.02
N ILE A 250 1.02 -3.54 9.35
CA ILE A 250 1.88 -2.84 8.38
C ILE A 250 3.11 -3.68 8.05
N ASP A 251 3.73 -4.33 9.04
CA ASP A 251 4.81 -5.30 8.83
C ASP A 251 4.36 -6.45 7.92
N ARG A 252 3.19 -7.05 8.20
CA ARG A 252 2.65 -8.12 7.34
C ARG A 252 2.34 -7.63 5.92
N ALA A 253 1.88 -6.40 5.75
CA ALA A 253 1.67 -5.81 4.43
C ALA A 253 2.98 -5.64 3.65
N PHE A 254 4.04 -5.17 4.32
CA PHE A 254 5.37 -5.04 3.75
C PHE A 254 5.90 -6.41 3.30
N GLU A 255 5.83 -7.41 4.17
CA GLU A 255 6.29 -8.78 3.89
C GLU A 255 5.49 -9.41 2.75
N CYS A 256 4.17 -9.19 2.71
CA CYS A 256 3.33 -9.66 1.60
C CYS A 256 3.72 -9.03 0.26
N TRP A 257 3.99 -7.72 0.23
CA TRP A 257 4.43 -7.04 -0.99
C TRP A 257 5.80 -7.52 -1.48
N ILE A 258 6.80 -7.60 -0.58
CA ILE A 258 8.15 -8.06 -0.93
C ILE A 258 8.10 -9.48 -1.51
N HIS A 259 7.39 -10.39 -0.84
CA HIS A 259 7.29 -11.78 -1.28
C HIS A 259 6.39 -11.98 -2.50
N ALA A 260 5.42 -11.08 -2.73
CA ALA A 260 4.71 -11.04 -4.00
C ALA A 260 5.66 -10.64 -5.14
N GLY A 261 6.59 -9.72 -4.91
CA GLY A 261 7.68 -9.41 -5.83
C GLY A 261 8.58 -10.62 -6.11
N ASP A 262 9.01 -11.34 -5.06
CA ASP A 262 9.79 -12.59 -5.22
C ASP A 262 9.08 -13.64 -6.09
N ILE A 263 7.76 -13.77 -5.92
CA ILE A 263 6.93 -14.68 -6.72
C ILE A 263 6.82 -14.15 -8.15
N ALA A 264 6.54 -12.86 -8.32
CA ALA A 264 6.38 -12.21 -9.61
C ALA A 264 7.64 -12.35 -10.47
N ASP A 265 8.82 -12.13 -9.89
CA ASP A 265 10.11 -12.33 -10.55
C ASP A 265 10.33 -13.80 -10.97
N ALA A 266 9.84 -14.76 -10.18
CA ALA A 266 10.02 -16.19 -10.47
C ALA A 266 9.09 -16.73 -11.58
N VAL A 267 8.01 -16.01 -11.88
CA VAL A 267 7.00 -16.39 -12.88
C VAL A 267 6.81 -15.34 -13.98
N ASP A 268 7.75 -14.39 -14.08
CA ASP A 268 7.75 -13.30 -15.06
C ASP A 268 6.44 -12.48 -15.08
N TYR A 269 5.88 -12.19 -13.91
CA TYR A 269 4.63 -11.43 -13.75
C TYR A 269 4.90 -9.93 -13.48
N PRO A 270 4.18 -8.99 -14.10
CA PRO A 270 4.34 -7.56 -13.83
C PRO A 270 3.80 -7.20 -12.43
N TYR A 271 4.66 -6.71 -11.55
CA TYR A 271 4.26 -6.35 -10.18
C TYR A 271 4.87 -5.02 -9.72
N GLU A 272 4.02 -4.02 -9.53
CA GLU A 272 4.44 -2.65 -9.18
C GLU A 272 4.59 -2.44 -7.66
N ALA A 273 5.16 -1.30 -7.27
CA ALA A 273 5.21 -0.88 -5.87
C ALA A 273 3.80 -0.60 -5.30
N PRO A 274 3.62 -0.60 -3.96
CA PRO A 274 2.38 -0.20 -3.31
C PRO A 274 2.02 1.25 -3.62
N SER A 275 0.75 1.60 -3.38
CA SER A 275 0.34 3.01 -3.47
C SER A 275 1.23 3.90 -2.60
N PRO A 276 1.51 5.16 -2.99
CA PRO A 276 2.39 6.05 -2.22
C PRO A 276 2.04 6.15 -0.73
N ARG A 277 0.75 6.19 -0.40
CA ARG A 277 0.27 6.23 0.99
C ARG A 277 0.55 4.94 1.76
N HIS A 278 0.48 3.78 1.12
CA HIS A 278 0.80 2.50 1.75
C HIS A 278 2.31 2.35 1.93
N LEU A 279 3.08 2.70 0.90
CA LEU A 279 4.54 2.68 0.93
C LEU A 279 5.08 3.58 2.05
N ASN A 280 4.55 4.79 2.19
CA ASN A 280 4.93 5.71 3.27
C ASN A 280 4.74 5.11 4.67
N ARG A 281 3.63 4.38 4.90
CA ARG A 281 3.39 3.72 6.19
C ARG A 281 4.36 2.59 6.48
N MET A 282 4.75 1.84 5.44
CA MET A 282 5.76 0.79 5.57
C MET A 282 7.14 1.39 5.89
N ILE A 283 7.51 2.47 5.20
CA ILE A 283 8.75 3.22 5.46
C ILE A 283 8.74 3.82 6.87
N ASP A 284 7.65 4.46 7.28
CA ASP A 284 7.50 5.02 8.63
C ASP A 284 7.70 3.96 9.71
N LEU A 285 7.06 2.79 9.56
CA LEU A 285 7.26 1.69 10.51
C LEU A 285 8.73 1.26 10.56
N ALA A 286 9.36 1.02 9.41
CA ALA A 286 10.76 0.62 9.35
C ALA A 286 11.67 1.67 10.03
N ALA A 287 11.49 2.96 9.73
CA ALA A 287 12.21 4.07 10.35
C ALA A 287 12.05 4.09 11.88
N ARG A 288 10.83 3.88 12.39
CA ARG A 288 10.55 3.78 13.84
C ARG A 288 11.24 2.59 14.51
N LEU A 289 11.51 1.51 13.77
CA LEU A 289 12.19 0.32 14.29
C LEU A 289 13.73 0.44 14.29
N LEU A 290 14.30 1.38 13.52
CA LEU A 290 15.76 1.53 13.36
C LEU A 290 16.52 1.75 14.68
N PRO A 291 16.09 2.61 15.62
CA PRO A 291 16.80 2.78 16.89
C PRO A 291 16.89 1.48 17.70
N GLY A 292 15.82 0.67 17.67
CA GLY A 292 15.78 -0.66 18.31
C GLY A 292 16.70 -1.66 17.61
N SER A 293 16.68 -1.69 16.27
CA SER A 293 17.57 -2.52 15.45
C SER A 293 19.05 -2.19 15.69
N LEU A 294 19.41 -0.91 15.69
CA LEU A 294 20.75 -0.42 16.04
C LEU A 294 21.19 -0.90 17.43
N ALA A 295 20.33 -0.73 18.44
CA ALA A 295 20.63 -1.17 19.79
C ALA A 295 20.82 -2.69 19.88
N MET A 296 20.04 -3.47 19.12
CA MET A 296 20.21 -4.93 19.03
C MET A 296 21.55 -5.29 18.41
N ARG A 297 21.88 -4.70 17.25
CA ARG A 297 23.16 -4.94 16.57
C ARG A 297 24.36 -4.62 17.46
N ARG A 298 24.32 -3.51 18.21
CA ARG A 298 25.36 -3.17 19.20
C ARG A 298 25.53 -4.24 20.28
N ARG A 299 24.43 -4.76 20.84
CA ARG A 299 24.49 -5.84 21.85
C ARG A 299 25.15 -7.11 21.30
N HIS A 300 25.03 -7.35 20.00
CA HIS A 300 25.68 -8.47 19.32
C HIS A 300 27.09 -8.15 18.79
N GLY A 301 27.64 -6.95 19.06
CA GLY A 301 28.96 -6.55 18.58
C GLY A 301 29.02 -6.27 17.08
N LEU A 302 27.89 -6.00 16.44
CA LEU A 302 27.74 -5.81 14.99
C LEU A 302 27.63 -4.33 14.58
N ALA A 303 27.80 -3.41 15.52
CA ALA A 303 27.74 -1.96 15.34
C ALA A 303 28.64 -1.27 16.37
N ALA A 304 29.06 -0.04 16.09
CA ALA A 304 29.92 0.72 16.98
C ALA A 304 29.23 1.01 18.33
N PRO A 305 29.97 1.10 19.45
CA PRO A 305 29.36 1.43 20.74
C PRO A 305 28.68 2.80 20.71
N ALA A 306 27.65 2.97 21.55
CA ALA A 306 26.99 4.26 21.70
C ALA A 306 28.00 5.32 22.16
N ARG A 307 28.00 6.50 21.52
CA ARG A 307 28.94 7.58 21.85
C ARG A 307 28.40 8.49 22.95
N GLU A 308 27.11 8.81 22.90
CA GLU A 308 26.49 9.72 23.86
C GLU A 308 25.11 9.22 24.30
N LEU A 309 25.05 8.68 25.52
CA LEU A 309 23.79 8.25 26.13
C LEU A 309 23.07 9.46 26.73
N VAL A 310 21.81 9.62 26.34
CA VAL A 310 20.90 10.63 26.89
C VAL A 310 19.73 9.96 27.60
N GLY A 311 19.08 10.70 28.51
CA GLY A 311 17.87 10.24 29.17
C GLY A 311 16.73 9.98 28.17
N ALA A 312 15.79 9.12 28.54
CA ALA A 312 14.62 8.83 27.71
C ALA A 312 13.85 10.13 27.37
N GLY A 313 13.40 10.24 26.12
CA GLY A 313 12.70 11.43 25.61
C GLY A 313 13.59 12.64 25.36
N ARG A 314 14.91 12.55 25.58
CA ARG A 314 15.86 13.64 25.32
C ARG A 314 16.42 13.55 23.90
N PRO A 315 16.76 14.69 23.27
CA PRO A 315 17.37 14.70 21.95
C PRO A 315 18.77 14.07 21.99
N GLY A 316 19.02 13.12 21.09
CA GLY A 316 20.30 12.41 20.95
C GLY A 316 21.00 12.71 19.62
N ARG A 317 22.23 12.19 19.44
CA ARG A 317 22.87 12.19 18.11
C ARG A 317 21.95 11.49 17.12
N SER A 318 21.75 12.13 15.97
CA SER A 318 20.73 11.71 15.02
C SER A 318 21.30 11.59 13.60
N LEU A 319 20.76 10.65 12.84
CA LEU A 319 20.94 10.59 11.40
C LEU A 319 19.62 11.01 10.73
N ARG A 320 19.68 11.94 9.77
CA ARG A 320 18.55 12.25 8.89
C ARG A 320 18.45 11.15 7.83
N LEU A 321 17.29 10.52 7.75
CA LEU A 321 16.90 9.59 6.71
C LEU A 321 15.88 10.31 5.82
N GLU A 322 16.29 10.67 4.62
CA GLU A 322 15.42 11.17 3.56
C GLU A 322 15.08 10.00 2.63
N VAL A 323 13.79 9.75 2.43
CA VAL A 323 13.32 8.80 1.42
C VAL A 323 12.59 9.58 0.35
N GLU A 324 13.05 9.44 -0.89
CA GLU A 324 12.52 10.18 -2.04
C GLU A 324 11.25 9.53 -2.62
N GLY A 325 10.56 10.26 -3.48
CA GLY A 325 9.37 9.79 -4.19
C GLY A 325 8.04 10.08 -3.48
N ALA A 326 6.92 9.75 -4.14
CA ALA A 326 5.59 10.13 -3.67
C ALA A 326 5.16 9.49 -2.34
N GLY A 327 5.77 8.35 -1.97
CA GLY A 327 5.59 7.69 -0.68
C GLY A 327 6.70 8.01 0.32
N GLY A 328 7.64 8.88 -0.04
CA GLY A 328 8.81 9.24 0.74
C GLY A 328 8.50 10.15 1.94
N GLY A 329 9.56 10.65 2.56
CA GLY A 329 9.49 11.52 3.74
C GLY A 329 10.86 11.72 4.38
N GLU A 330 10.88 12.41 5.53
CA GLU A 330 12.10 12.60 6.32
C GLU A 330 11.89 12.11 7.75
N TRP A 331 12.87 11.37 8.25
CA TRP A 331 12.90 10.85 9.62
C TRP A 331 14.24 11.14 10.28
N LEU A 332 14.22 11.47 11.57
CA LEU A 332 15.42 11.61 12.38
C LEU A 332 15.61 10.36 13.25
N ILE A 333 16.63 9.59 12.93
CA ILE A 333 16.92 8.31 13.58
C ILE A 333 17.88 8.55 14.75
N ALA A 334 17.39 8.35 15.98
CA ALA A 334 18.21 8.42 17.17
C ALA A 334 19.27 7.31 17.16
N LEU A 335 20.54 7.70 17.22
CA LEU A 335 21.65 6.77 17.00
C LEU A 335 22.04 6.02 18.26
N ASP A 336 22.15 6.67 19.42
CA ASP A 336 22.88 6.13 20.57
C ASP A 336 21.98 5.44 21.62
N SER A 337 20.68 5.72 21.62
CA SER A 337 19.71 5.11 22.54
C SER A 337 18.34 4.95 21.88
N PRO A 338 17.69 3.78 21.99
CA PRO A 338 16.35 3.57 21.42
C PRO A 338 15.26 4.39 22.14
N ALA A 339 15.54 4.92 23.33
CA ALA A 339 14.61 5.78 24.07
C ALA A 339 14.85 7.28 23.83
N ALA A 340 15.88 7.64 23.06
CA ALA A 340 16.15 9.03 22.70
C ALA A 340 15.24 9.49 21.55
N VAL A 341 15.12 10.80 21.39
CA VAL A 341 14.34 11.42 20.29
C VAL A 341 15.32 11.94 19.23
N GLY A 342 14.98 11.75 17.97
CA GLY A 342 15.71 12.32 16.84
C GLY A 342 15.68 13.86 16.89
N SER A 343 16.77 14.52 16.48
CA SER A 343 16.92 15.97 16.58
C SER A 343 17.77 16.53 15.45
N ASP A 344 17.24 17.51 14.72
CA ASP A 344 17.94 18.24 13.65
C ASP A 344 19.19 18.97 14.19
N GLU A 345 19.09 19.59 15.37
CA GLU A 345 20.21 20.29 16.03
C GLU A 345 21.38 19.35 16.36
N ARG A 346 21.13 18.05 16.39
CA ARG A 346 22.07 16.99 16.77
C ARG A 346 22.30 16.01 15.61
N GLU A 347 22.01 16.44 14.39
CA GLU A 347 22.28 15.70 13.17
C GLU A 347 23.79 15.55 12.96
N VAL A 348 24.24 14.31 12.75
CA VAL A 348 25.65 14.01 12.48
C VAL A 348 25.88 13.40 11.10
N ALA A 349 24.80 12.98 10.44
CA ALA A 349 24.81 12.37 9.12
C ALA A 349 23.44 12.46 8.45
N HIS A 350 23.45 12.41 7.12
CA HIS A 350 22.28 12.40 6.27
C HIS A 350 22.43 11.28 5.22
N VAL A 351 21.39 10.48 5.06
CA VAL A 351 21.23 9.46 4.02
C VAL A 351 19.96 9.73 3.23
N ALA A 352 20.06 9.76 1.91
CA ALA A 352 18.95 9.92 0.98
C ALA A 352 18.87 8.73 -0.01
N LEU A 353 17.68 8.17 -0.23
CA LEU A 353 17.46 7.07 -1.19
C LEU A 353 15.99 6.97 -1.65
N ASP A 354 15.74 6.30 -2.77
CA ASP A 354 14.39 6.02 -3.26
C ASP A 354 13.62 5.07 -2.31
N GLY A 355 12.30 5.23 -2.21
CA GLY A 355 11.45 4.42 -1.34
C GLY A 355 11.47 2.92 -1.61
N VAL A 356 11.52 2.50 -2.87
CA VAL A 356 11.64 1.07 -3.23
C VAL A 356 13.02 0.55 -2.86
N GLU A 357 14.07 1.35 -3.05
CA GLU A 357 15.45 0.97 -2.67
C GLU A 357 15.57 0.81 -1.15
N PHE A 358 15.00 1.74 -0.36
CA PHE A 358 14.95 1.62 1.10
C PHE A 358 14.22 0.35 1.54
N CYS A 359 13.09 0.04 0.92
CA CYS A 359 12.34 -1.17 1.22
C CYS A 359 13.09 -2.45 0.84
N ARG A 360 13.80 -2.48 -0.30
CA ARG A 360 14.65 -3.61 -0.69
C ARG A 360 15.81 -3.81 0.29
N LEU A 361 16.43 -2.73 0.76
CA LEU A 361 17.42 -2.79 1.84
C LEU A 361 16.79 -3.35 3.12
N ALA A 362 15.65 -2.82 3.56
CA ALA A 362 14.95 -3.27 4.76
C ALA A 362 14.50 -4.75 4.68
N ALA A 363 14.23 -5.24 3.47
CA ALA A 363 13.93 -6.64 3.17
C ALA A 363 15.19 -7.52 2.98
N GLY A 364 16.40 -6.97 3.15
CA GLY A 364 17.65 -7.72 2.99
C GLY A 364 17.91 -8.19 1.55
N HIS A 365 17.26 -7.58 0.55
CA HIS A 365 17.44 -7.89 -0.86
C HIS A 365 18.67 -7.19 -1.45
N VAL A 366 19.06 -6.06 -0.86
CA VAL A 366 20.24 -5.28 -1.22
C VAL A 366 21.17 -5.22 0.00
N LEU A 367 22.47 -5.37 -0.22
CA LEU A 367 23.47 -5.23 0.84
C LEU A 367 23.62 -3.75 1.26
N PRO A 368 23.89 -3.44 2.54
CA PRO A 368 24.08 -2.06 3.00
C PRO A 368 25.09 -1.24 2.18
N GLU A 369 26.18 -1.87 1.74
CA GLU A 369 27.23 -1.28 0.92
C GLU A 369 26.88 -1.12 -0.56
N GLU A 370 25.87 -1.83 -1.04
CA GLU A 370 25.38 -1.81 -2.42
C GLU A 370 24.17 -0.89 -2.61
N ALA A 371 23.53 -0.48 -1.51
CA ALA A 371 22.35 0.38 -1.53
C ALA A 371 22.63 1.69 -2.28
N ALA A 372 21.78 2.01 -3.25
CA ALA A 372 21.85 3.24 -4.03
C ALA A 372 21.41 4.45 -3.18
N ALA A 373 22.29 4.91 -2.30
CA ALA A 373 22.03 5.99 -1.35
C ALA A 373 23.02 7.14 -1.45
N GLY A 374 22.52 8.37 -1.47
CA GLY A 374 23.29 9.59 -1.20
C GLY A 374 23.69 9.64 0.27
N GLN A 375 24.95 10.01 0.57
CA GLN A 375 25.52 9.89 1.91
C GLN A 375 26.39 11.11 2.25
N VAL A 376 26.11 11.77 3.38
CA VAL A 376 26.88 12.92 3.88
C VAL A 376 27.04 12.83 5.40
N GLY A 377 28.24 13.12 5.92
CA GLY A 377 28.51 13.18 7.37
C GLY A 377 29.27 11.97 7.94
N ASP A 378 28.94 11.58 9.18
CA ASP A 378 29.61 10.51 9.93
C ASP A 378 29.43 9.13 9.26
N ARG A 379 30.49 8.64 8.61
CA ARG A 379 30.49 7.37 7.86
C ARG A 379 30.20 6.14 8.73
N GLU A 380 30.56 6.16 10.01
CA GLU A 380 30.27 5.04 10.92
C GLU A 380 28.77 4.99 11.24
N ALA A 381 28.18 6.15 11.53
CA ALA A 381 26.74 6.26 11.77
C ALA A 381 25.92 5.83 10.55
N ILE A 382 26.34 6.23 9.35
CA ILE A 382 25.69 5.84 8.09
C ILE A 382 25.73 4.32 7.89
N ARG A 383 26.92 3.70 8.02
CA ARG A 383 27.07 2.25 7.88
C ARG A 383 26.22 1.49 8.91
N ASP A 384 26.22 1.94 10.15
CA ASP A 384 25.45 1.33 11.22
C ASP A 384 23.93 1.42 10.94
N VAL A 385 23.44 2.56 10.44
CA VAL A 385 22.01 2.71 10.09
C VAL A 385 21.62 1.87 8.87
N LEU A 386 22.41 1.85 7.80
CA LEU A 386 22.12 1.01 6.63
C LEU A 386 22.13 -0.48 7.01
N SER A 387 23.07 -0.90 7.85
CA SER A 387 23.14 -2.28 8.38
C SER A 387 21.99 -2.60 9.35
N ALA A 388 21.54 -1.62 10.13
CA ALA A 388 20.36 -1.76 10.99
C ALA A 388 19.06 -1.82 10.19
N THR A 389 18.98 -1.12 9.07
CA THR A 389 17.88 -1.20 8.12
C THR A 389 17.81 -2.60 7.52
N ALA A 390 18.93 -3.11 6.98
CA ALA A 390 19.00 -4.48 6.48
C ALA A 390 18.64 -5.52 7.54
N GLY A 391 19.08 -5.31 8.79
CA GLY A 391 18.78 -6.18 9.93
C GLY A 391 17.32 -6.23 10.38
N LEU A 392 16.40 -5.47 9.76
CA LEU A 392 14.96 -5.63 9.98
C LEU A 392 14.40 -6.89 9.30
N SER A 393 15.03 -7.32 8.19
CA SER A 393 14.64 -8.51 7.44
C SER A 393 14.86 -9.80 8.24
N ARG A 394 14.02 -10.79 7.95
CA ARG A 394 14.02 -12.11 8.59
C ARG A 394 13.29 -13.13 7.73
N LEU A 395 13.43 -14.41 8.09
CA LEU A 395 12.64 -15.51 7.55
C LEU A 395 11.36 -15.77 8.37
#